data_AF-A0A2T5HGW8-F1
#
_entry.id   AF-A0A2T5HGW8-F1
#
_cell.length_a   1.000
_cell.length_b   1.000
_cell.length_c   1.000
_cell.angle_alpha   90.00
_cell.angle_beta   90.00
_cell.angle_gamma   90.00
#
_symmetry.space_group_name_H-M   'P 1'
#
loop_
_entity.id
_entity.type
_entity.pdbx_description
1 polymer ?
#
loop_
_entity_poly.entity_id
_entity_poly.type
_entity_poly.pdbx_seq_one_letter_code
_entity_poly.pdbx_strand_id
1 'polypeptide(L)'
;MIDLGTLGGDYSHARAINDFGQVVGTSNTIEANGPHAFLTGHNGVGMIDLSILEPVIAAGWTQLTPYSINNKGQVFGYGVLRGNYVAFLLTPSEISPIPEPSTYAMLLAGLGVLGFSLKRQTKSSLFNA
;
A
#
# COMPACT_ATOMS: atom_id res chain seq x y z
N MET A 1 8.27 2.23 -20.29
CA MET A 1 9.07 2.53 -19.09
C MET A 1 8.24 3.48 -18.23
N ILE A 2 8.18 3.25 -16.93
CA ILE A 2 7.38 4.04 -15.99
C ILE A 2 8.34 4.62 -14.95
N ASP A 3 8.21 5.90 -14.66
CA ASP A 3 8.90 6.55 -13.56
C ASP A 3 8.13 6.26 -12.25
N LEU A 4 8.82 5.69 -11.26
CA LEU A 4 8.25 5.40 -9.94
C LEU A 4 8.38 6.59 -8.99
N GLY A 5 9.20 7.58 -9.33
CA GLY A 5 9.51 8.73 -8.51
C GLY A 5 10.44 8.43 -7.33
N THR A 6 10.35 9.28 -6.31
CA THR A 6 11.11 9.20 -5.06
C THR A 6 10.18 9.47 -3.87
N LEU A 7 10.64 9.22 -2.65
CA LEU A 7 9.99 9.67 -1.41
C LEU A 7 10.20 11.18 -1.14
N GLY A 8 10.33 11.98 -2.20
CA GLY A 8 10.57 13.42 -2.15
C GLY A 8 12.04 13.84 -2.29
N GLY A 9 12.99 12.91 -2.21
CA GLY A 9 14.41 13.17 -2.48
C GLY A 9 14.76 13.15 -3.97
N ASP A 10 16.05 13.08 -4.27
CA ASP A 10 16.63 13.14 -5.62
C ASP A 10 17.03 11.79 -6.22
N TYR A 11 16.89 10.71 -5.45
CA TYR A 11 17.37 9.39 -5.82
C TYR A 11 16.40 8.29 -5.40
N SER A 12 16.20 7.33 -6.29
CA SER A 12 15.55 6.05 -6.00
C SER A 12 16.21 4.90 -6.76
N HIS A 13 16.14 3.70 -6.19
CA HIS A 13 16.70 2.48 -6.75
C HIS A 13 15.79 1.29 -6.44
N ALA A 14 15.20 0.73 -7.49
CA ALA A 14 14.37 -0.47 -7.42
C ALA A 14 15.24 -1.74 -7.28
N ARG A 15 14.80 -2.69 -6.44
CA ARG A 15 15.49 -3.95 -6.15
C ARG A 15 14.77 -5.17 -6.72
N ALA A 16 13.45 -5.21 -6.57
CA ALA A 16 12.64 -6.35 -6.97
C ALA A 16 11.20 -5.94 -7.25
N ILE A 17 10.49 -6.79 -7.99
CA ILE A 17 9.10 -6.64 -8.40
C ILE A 17 8.37 -7.98 -8.26
N ASN A 18 7.08 -7.97 -7.93
CA ASN A 18 6.21 -9.15 -7.91
C ASN A 18 5.19 -9.14 -9.08
N ASP A 19 4.39 -10.20 -9.22
CA ASP A 19 3.44 -10.35 -10.34
C ASP A 19 2.30 -9.31 -10.32
N PHE A 20 2.08 -8.65 -9.19
CA PHE A 20 1.15 -7.54 -9.06
C PHE A 20 1.72 -6.19 -9.50
N GLY A 21 2.99 -6.18 -9.96
CA GLY A 21 3.72 -4.99 -10.34
C GLY A 21 4.12 -4.11 -9.15
N GLN A 22 4.11 -4.65 -7.93
CA GLN A 22 4.59 -3.93 -6.75
C GLN A 22 6.12 -3.99 -6.72
N VAL A 23 6.76 -2.85 -6.50
CA VAL A 23 8.22 -2.70 -6.51
C VAL A 23 8.70 -2.36 -5.11
N VAL A 24 9.78 -3.03 -4.68
CA VAL A 24 10.52 -2.67 -3.47
C VAL A 24 11.88 -2.11 -3.83
N GLY A 25 12.40 -1.22 -2.99
CA GLY A 25 13.70 -0.61 -3.22
C GLY A 25 14.07 0.37 -2.12
N THR A 26 14.99 1.26 -2.46
CA THR A 26 15.44 2.34 -1.58
C THR A 26 15.26 3.68 -2.27
N SER A 27 14.82 4.70 -1.55
CA SER A 27 14.68 6.08 -2.04
C SER A 27 15.15 7.08 -0.99
N ASN A 28 15.75 8.17 -1.43
CA ASN A 28 15.99 9.33 -0.58
C ASN A 28 14.66 10.02 -0.26
N THR A 29 14.57 10.59 0.94
CA THR A 29 13.51 11.53 1.33
C THR A 29 14.09 12.94 1.37
N ILE A 30 13.25 13.96 1.58
CA ILE A 30 13.70 15.37 1.70
C ILE A 30 14.58 15.59 2.94
N GLU A 31 14.25 14.91 4.05
CA GLU A 31 14.80 15.23 5.37
C GLU A 31 15.84 14.22 5.88
N ALA A 32 16.03 13.08 5.19
CA ALA A 32 16.80 11.97 5.74
C ALA A 32 18.29 12.02 5.43
N ASN A 33 19.10 11.67 6.43
CA ASN A 33 20.55 11.40 6.30
C ASN A 33 20.84 9.99 5.71
N GLY A 34 20.03 9.53 4.77
CA GLY A 34 20.21 8.23 4.12
C GLY A 34 18.96 7.72 3.40
N PRO A 35 19.12 6.66 2.58
CA PRO A 35 18.01 6.07 1.85
C PRO A 35 17.02 5.36 2.77
N HIS A 36 15.74 5.53 2.48
CA HIS A 36 14.61 4.82 3.12
C HIS A 36 14.15 3.66 2.25
N ALA A 37 13.68 2.59 2.87
CA ALA A 37 13.07 1.48 2.13
C ALA A 37 11.68 1.89 1.63
N PHE A 38 11.32 1.52 0.41
CA PHE A 38 9.98 1.74 -0.13
C PHE A 38 9.32 0.47 -0.66
N LEU A 39 8.00 0.52 -0.73
CA LEU A 39 7.13 -0.38 -1.47
C LEU A 39 6.13 0.43 -2.29
N THR A 40 5.89 0.07 -3.55
CA THR A 40 4.81 0.67 -4.35
C THR A 40 3.50 -0.09 -4.24
N GLY A 41 2.41 0.57 -4.62
CA GLY A 41 1.15 -0.11 -4.95
C GLY A 41 1.27 -0.97 -6.21
N HIS A 42 0.15 -1.57 -6.60
CA HIS A 42 0.03 -2.35 -7.83
C HIS A 42 0.49 -1.53 -9.03
N ASN A 43 1.16 -2.19 -9.99
CA ASN A 43 1.69 -1.56 -11.20
C ASN A 43 2.59 -0.33 -10.95
N GLY A 44 3.32 -0.30 -9.83
CA GLY A 44 4.24 0.79 -9.50
C GLY A 44 3.56 2.07 -8.99
N VAL A 45 2.25 2.04 -8.70
CA VAL A 45 1.51 3.26 -8.32
C VAL A 45 1.81 3.65 -6.87
N GLY A 46 2.31 4.87 -6.71
CA GLY A 46 2.61 5.46 -5.41
C GLY A 46 3.80 4.81 -4.72
N MET A 47 4.38 5.52 -3.75
CA MET A 47 5.53 5.02 -2.98
C MET A 47 5.20 5.14 -1.49
N ILE A 48 5.26 4.01 -0.80
CA ILE A 48 5.05 3.92 0.65
C ILE A 48 6.43 3.78 1.28
N ASP A 49 6.75 4.66 2.21
CA ASP A 49 7.96 4.59 3.02
C ASP A 49 7.79 3.50 4.09
N LEU A 50 8.55 2.41 3.94
CA LEU A 50 8.54 1.29 4.88
C LEU A 50 9.29 1.62 6.18
N SER A 51 10.25 2.55 6.14
CA SER A 51 11.07 2.92 7.29
C SER A 51 10.27 3.68 8.35
N ILE A 52 9.15 4.29 7.97
CA ILE A 52 8.29 5.06 8.88
C ILE A 52 7.03 4.30 9.34
N LEU A 53 6.88 3.03 8.95
CA LEU A 53 5.73 2.25 9.38
C LEU A 53 5.81 2.01 10.89
N GLU A 54 4.70 2.26 11.61
CA GLU A 54 4.59 2.00 13.05
C GLU A 54 5.13 0.62 13.49
N PRO A 55 4.80 -0.52 12.84
CA PRO A 55 5.39 -1.81 13.24
C PRO A 55 6.92 -1.88 13.08
N VAL A 56 7.51 -1.13 12.13
CA VAL A 56 8.96 -1.06 11.91
C VAL A 56 9.60 -0.19 13.01
N ILE A 57 9.05 1.00 13.24
CA ILE A 57 9.53 1.93 14.27
C ILE A 57 9.41 1.32 15.67
N ALA A 58 8.24 0.78 16.02
CA ALA A 58 7.96 0.22 17.33
C ALA A 58 8.83 -1.00 17.65
N ALA A 59 9.21 -1.78 16.64
CA ALA A 59 10.15 -2.88 16.78
C ALA A 59 11.63 -2.41 16.85
N GLY A 60 11.91 -1.13 16.59
CA GLY A 60 13.24 -0.54 16.68
C GLY A 60 14.12 -0.83 15.47
N TRP A 61 13.53 -1.07 14.30
CA TRP A 61 14.26 -1.26 13.06
C TRP A 61 14.66 0.08 12.43
N THR A 62 15.88 0.14 11.92
CA THR A 62 16.40 1.28 11.15
C THR A 62 17.19 0.79 9.94
N GLN A 63 17.54 1.69 9.01
CA GLN A 63 18.36 1.38 7.83
C GLN A 63 17.88 0.15 7.04
N LEU A 64 16.56 0.06 6.82
CA LEU A 64 15.99 -1.04 6.06
C LEU A 64 16.50 -1.03 4.61
N THR A 65 16.92 -2.21 4.15
CA THR A 65 17.39 -2.43 2.79
C THR A 65 16.71 -3.69 2.23
N PRO A 66 15.61 -3.54 1.47
CA PRO A 66 14.91 -4.67 0.90
C PRO A 66 15.72 -5.33 -0.22
N TYR A 67 15.61 -6.64 -0.36
CA TYR A 67 16.17 -7.41 -1.46
C TYR A 67 15.11 -7.95 -2.40
N SER A 68 13.98 -8.41 -1.87
CA SER A 68 12.95 -9.03 -2.68
C SER A 68 11.57 -8.91 -2.07
N ILE A 69 10.57 -9.14 -2.91
CA ILE A 69 9.14 -9.19 -2.59
C ILE A 69 8.53 -10.43 -3.26
N ASN A 70 7.61 -11.10 -2.57
CA ASN A 70 6.84 -12.20 -3.15
C ASN A 70 5.39 -11.77 -3.51
N ASN A 71 4.65 -12.67 -4.17
CA ASN A 71 3.24 -12.43 -4.54
C ASN A 71 2.27 -12.42 -3.34
N LYS A 72 2.74 -12.54 -2.10
CA LYS A 72 1.93 -12.27 -0.90
C LYS A 72 2.20 -10.87 -0.33
N GLY A 73 2.95 -10.05 -1.06
CA GLY A 73 3.40 -8.74 -0.58
C GLY A 73 4.49 -8.80 0.48
N GLN A 74 5.00 -9.99 0.83
CA GLN A 74 6.03 -10.12 1.86
C GLN A 74 7.37 -9.67 1.31
N VAL A 75 8.04 -8.80 2.05
CA VAL A 75 9.33 -8.20 1.69
C VAL A 75 10.40 -8.73 2.63
N PHE A 76 11.52 -9.21 2.10
CA PHE A 76 12.68 -9.56 2.92
C PHE A 76 13.90 -8.74 2.54
N GLY A 77 14.81 -8.60 3.49
CA GLY A 77 16.03 -7.82 3.35
C GLY A 77 16.85 -7.87 4.62
N TYR A 78 17.67 -6.85 4.82
CA TYR A 78 18.34 -6.62 6.10
C TYR A 78 18.09 -5.20 6.58
N GLY A 79 18.27 -4.98 7.87
CA GLY A 79 18.23 -3.68 8.51
C GLY A 79 19.03 -3.71 9.80
N VAL A 80 19.03 -2.60 10.52
CA VAL A 80 19.63 -2.52 11.85
C VAL A 80 18.54 -2.71 12.89
N LEU A 81 18.73 -3.69 13.76
CA LEU A 81 17.91 -3.92 14.94
C LEU A 81 18.81 -3.92 16.16
N ARG A 82 18.56 -3.02 17.12
CA ARG A 82 19.36 -2.89 18.35
C ARG A 82 20.87 -2.76 18.06
N GLY A 83 21.23 -1.99 17.04
CA GLY A 83 22.61 -1.74 16.62
C GLY A 83 23.28 -2.84 15.78
N ASN A 84 22.57 -3.93 15.46
CA ASN A 84 23.13 -5.03 14.67
C ASN A 84 22.45 -5.14 13.32
N TYR A 85 23.23 -5.39 12.26
CA TYR A 85 22.67 -5.77 10.96
C TYR A 85 22.09 -7.17 11.03
N VAL A 86 20.79 -7.28 10.83
CA VAL A 86 20.04 -8.56 10.86
C VAL A 86 19.04 -8.61 9.72
N ALA A 87 18.72 -9.83 9.29
CA ALA A 87 17.70 -10.06 8.27
C ALA A 87 16.29 -9.78 8.83
N PHE A 88 15.41 -9.25 7.99
CA PHE A 88 13.99 -9.06 8.32
C PHE A 88 13.10 -9.75 7.28
N LEU A 89 11.91 -10.13 7.72
CA LEU A 89 10.75 -10.43 6.87
C LEU A 89 9.62 -9.50 7.30
N LEU A 90 9.30 -8.53 6.45
CA LEU A 90 8.17 -7.65 6.62
C LEU A 90 7.00 -8.29 5.89
N THR A 91 6.00 -8.72 6.65
CA THR A 91 4.70 -9.06 6.09
C THR A 91 3.83 -7.83 6.29
N PRO A 92 3.47 -7.10 5.22
CA PRO A 92 2.45 -6.08 5.34
C PRO A 92 1.24 -6.76 5.97
N SER A 93 0.83 -6.31 7.16
CA SER A 93 -0.51 -6.62 7.64
C SER A 93 -1.45 -6.22 6.53
N GLU A 94 -2.44 -7.05 6.18
CA GLU A 94 -3.50 -6.60 5.28
C GLU A 94 -4.09 -5.34 5.90
N ILE A 95 -3.63 -4.18 5.44
CA ILE A 95 -4.24 -2.90 5.72
C ILE A 95 -5.59 -3.14 5.07
N SER A 96 -6.62 -3.41 5.88
CA SER A 96 -7.98 -3.57 5.38
C SER A 96 -8.18 -2.39 4.43
N PRO A 97 -8.28 -2.64 3.11
CA PRO A 97 -8.09 -1.60 2.12
C PRO A 97 -9.02 -0.48 2.52
N ILE A 98 -8.46 0.67 2.91
CA ILE A 98 -9.28 1.87 3.09
C ILE A 98 -9.90 2.03 1.71
N PRO A 99 -11.21 1.80 1.56
CA PRO A 99 -11.82 1.77 0.24
C PRO A 99 -11.46 3.08 -0.44
N GLU A 100 -10.87 3.00 -1.63
CA GLU A 100 -10.57 4.23 -2.35
C GLU A 100 -11.86 5.06 -2.48
N PRO A 101 -11.78 6.39 -2.59
CA PRO A 101 -12.97 7.22 -2.74
C PRO A 101 -13.93 6.73 -3.83
N SER A 102 -13.40 6.11 -4.89
CA SER A 102 -14.15 5.45 -5.97
C SER A 102 -14.96 4.23 -5.52
N THR A 103 -14.44 3.42 -4.58
CA THR A 103 -15.12 2.25 -4.02
C THR A 103 -16.31 2.68 -3.17
N TYR A 104 -16.16 3.74 -2.37
CA TYR A 104 -17.28 4.34 -1.65
C TYR A 104 -18.33 4.93 -2.60
N ALA A 105 -17.90 5.61 -3.67
CA ALA A 105 -18.82 6.15 -4.67
C ALA A 105 -19.62 5.04 -5.36
N MET A 106 -18.98 3.92 -5.71
CA MET A 106 -19.67 2.76 -6.29
C MET A 106 -20.63 2.08 -5.30
N LEU A 107 -20.24 1.95 -4.03
CA LEU A 107 -21.12 1.42 -2.99
C LEU A 107 -22.36 2.31 -2.80
N LEU A 108 -22.16 3.63 -2.70
CA LEU A 108 -23.25 4.60 -2.56
C LEU A 108 -24.16 4.60 -3.79
N ALA A 109 -23.59 4.52 -4.99
CA ALA A 109 -24.36 4.38 -6.23
C ALA A 109 -25.20 3.09 -6.22
N GLY A 110 -24.62 1.96 -5.82
CA GLY A 110 -25.32 0.68 -5.70
C GLY A 110 -26.47 0.73 -4.69
N LEU A 111 -26.23 1.29 -3.50
CA LEU A 111 -27.26 1.50 -2.48
C LEU A 111 -28.37 2.45 -2.96
N GLY A 112 -28.02 3.49 -3.72
CA GLY A 112 -28.98 4.40 -4.34
C GLY A 112 -29.90 3.70 -5.35
N VAL A 113 -29.34 2.84 -6.20
CA VAL A 113 -30.12 2.03 -7.15
C VAL A 113 -31.06 1.05 -6.43
N LEU A 114 -30.56 0.37 -5.38
CA LEU A 114 -31.37 -0.53 -4.57
C LEU A 114 -32.53 0.20 -3.88
N GLY A 115 -32.26 1.31 -3.19
CA GLY A 115 -33.29 2.10 -2.52
C GLY A 115 -34.35 2.61 -3.48
N PHE A 116 -33.95 3.07 -4.67
CA PHE A 116 -34.89 3.50 -5.71
C PHE A 116 -35.75 2.34 -6.26
N SER A 117 -35.16 1.16 -6.44
CA SER A 117 -35.85 -0.03 -6.92
C SER A 117 -36.87 -0.55 -5.91
N LEU A 118 -36.53 -0.55 -4.62
CA LEU A 118 -37.44 -0.92 -3.53
C LEU A 118 -38.61 0.06 -3.39
N LYS A 119 -38.37 1.37 -3.58
CA LYS A 119 -39.44 2.39 -3.60
C LYS A 119 -40.41 2.23 -4.78
N ARG A 120 -39.96 1.68 -5.92
CA ARG A 120 -40.83 1.39 -7.07
C ARG A 120 -41.73 0.19 -6.80
N GLN A 121 -41.22 -0.85 -6.12
CA GLN A 121 -41.99 -2.06 -5.83
C GLN A 121 -43.15 -1.80 -4.85
N THR A 122 -42.96 -0.95 -3.83
CA THR A 122 -44.02 -0.62 -2.86
C THR A 122 -45.14 0.24 -3.43
N LYS A 123 -44.86 1.10 -4.44
CA LYS A 123 -45.91 1.85 -5.14
C LYS A 123 -46.77 0.96 -6.04
N SER A 124 -46.22 -0.15 -6.55
CA SER A 124 -46.96 -1.07 -7.42
C SER A 124 -47.92 -1.99 -6.65
N SER A 125 -47.68 -2.26 -5.36
CA SER A 125 -48.54 -3.14 -4.56
C SER A 125 -49.76 -2.45 -3.94
N LEU A 126 -49.81 -1.11 -3.94
CA LEU A 126 -50.91 -0.32 -3.38
C LEU A 126 -52.06 -0.03 -4.36
N PHE A 127 -51.99 -0.53 -5.60
CA PHE A 127 -52.99 -0.28 -6.65
C PHE A 127 -53.78 -1.53 -7.10
N ASN A 128 -53.60 -2.68 -6.43
CA ASN A 128 -54.27 -3.95 -6.76
C ASN A 128 -55.13 -4.51 -5.60
N ALA A 129 -55.74 -3.65 -4.77
CA ALA A 129 -56.71 -4.03 -3.75
C ALA A 129 -58.06 -3.35 -3.97
#